data_AF-A0A0F9PBG8-F1
#
_entry.id   AF-A0A0F9PBG8-F1
#
_cell.length_a   1.000
_cell.length_b   1.000
_cell.length_c   1.000
_cell.angle_alpha   90.00
_cell.angle_beta   90.00
_cell.angle_gamma   90.00
#
_symmetry.space_group_name_H-M   'P 1'
#
loop_
_entity.id
_entity.type
_entity.pdbx_description
1 polymer ?
#
loop_
_entity_poly.entity_id
_entity_poly.type
_entity_poly.pdbx_seq_one_letter_code
_entity_poly.pdbx_strand_id
1 'polypeptide(L)'
;MVEKMNKMKGKFQSIPSLDSNSIEPFEGLVEAYYQINGYITSANKWFWYWQDPKRHYMDIDVLAVNSNETIIVSVSGSLDKKIGLSRNGRLKDEMLKDLFVREQAYMRNVPQYQWLIEDRSVKKVIAFIWGNKLKERLLNHPKFPKNEIKLLSSNEILSEFEEKIEILEKFQKSNNPFLKTIQLFIKRNKFTEM
;
A
#
# COMPACT_ATOMS: atom_id res chain seq x y z
N MET A 1 12.29 5.46 17.97
CA MET A 1 11.80 5.73 16.60
C MET A 1 11.77 7.23 16.28
N VAL A 2 11.30 8.07 17.21
CA VAL A 2 11.29 9.55 17.13
C VAL A 2 12.69 10.16 16.88
N GLU A 3 13.74 9.69 17.56
CA GLU A 3 15.11 10.22 17.40
C GLU A 3 15.76 10.01 16.03
N LYS A 4 15.36 8.98 15.26
CA LYS A 4 15.91 8.75 13.92
C LYS A 4 15.18 9.53 12.84
N MET A 5 13.89 9.85 13.04
CA MET A 5 13.11 10.66 12.09
C MET A 5 13.58 12.12 12.08
N ASN A 6 14.01 12.66 13.24
CA ASN A 6 14.64 13.98 13.34
C ASN A 6 16.07 14.03 12.76
N LYS A 7 16.63 12.90 12.30
CA LYS A 7 17.99 12.81 11.74
C LYS A 7 18.04 12.63 10.22
N MET A 8 16.91 12.59 9.52
CA MET A 8 16.95 12.63 8.05
C MET A 8 17.37 14.04 7.59
N LYS A 9 18.68 14.20 7.34
CA LYS A 9 19.26 15.35 6.65
C LYS A 9 18.81 15.32 5.19
N GLY A 10 17.69 15.95 4.90
CA GLY A 10 17.21 16.11 3.53
C GLY A 10 16.01 17.02 3.43
N LYS A 11 15.84 17.66 2.27
CA LYS A 11 14.69 18.53 1.99
C LYS A 11 13.64 17.72 1.25
N PHE A 12 12.37 17.95 1.57
CA PHE A 12 11.23 17.39 0.83
C PHE A 12 10.62 18.44 -0.10
N GLN A 13 9.96 17.96 -1.14
CA GLN A 13 9.03 18.77 -1.91
C GLN A 13 7.92 19.26 -0.98
N SER A 14 7.47 20.51 -1.13
CA SER A 14 6.47 21.08 -0.22
C SER A 14 5.04 21.04 -0.78
N ILE A 15 4.88 20.63 -2.05
CA ILE A 15 3.61 20.64 -2.76
C ILE A 15 3.24 19.19 -3.11
N PRO A 16 2.08 18.68 -2.66
CA PRO A 16 1.52 17.42 -3.12
C PRO A 16 1.51 17.32 -4.66
N SER A 17 1.91 16.19 -5.21
CA SER A 17 1.86 15.95 -6.65
C SER A 17 1.28 14.59 -6.95
N LEU A 18 0.55 14.53 -8.06
CA LEU A 18 0.10 13.31 -8.71
C LEU A 18 1.03 13.07 -9.89
N ASP A 19 1.31 11.81 -10.20
CA ASP A 19 2.22 11.48 -11.29
C ASP A 19 1.50 11.68 -12.62
N SER A 20 0.78 10.65 -13.07
CA SER A 20 -0.02 10.66 -14.29
C SER A 20 -1.49 10.42 -13.99
N ASN A 21 -2.36 10.70 -14.96
CA ASN A 21 -3.79 10.35 -14.83
C ASN A 21 -4.05 8.83 -14.91
N SER A 22 -3.03 8.03 -15.22
CA SER A 22 -3.12 6.57 -15.26
C SER A 22 -2.60 5.97 -13.96
N ILE A 23 -3.48 5.24 -13.26
CA ILE A 23 -3.15 4.46 -12.07
C ILE A 23 -2.72 3.06 -12.53
N GLU A 24 -1.70 2.49 -11.90
CA GLU A 24 -1.29 1.12 -12.17
C GLU A 24 -2.44 0.14 -11.82
N PRO A 25 -2.76 -0.86 -12.65
CA PRO A 25 -3.98 -1.67 -12.44
C PRO A 25 -4.11 -2.32 -11.06
N PHE A 26 -2.99 -2.76 -10.46
CA PHE A 26 -2.99 -3.35 -9.14
C PHE A 26 -3.12 -2.32 -8.02
N GLU A 27 -2.60 -1.10 -8.18
CA GLU A 27 -2.95 0.03 -7.28
C GLU A 27 -4.46 0.29 -7.30
N GLY A 28 -5.09 0.30 -8.47
CA GLY A 28 -6.54 0.47 -8.59
C GLY A 28 -7.33 -0.66 -7.90
N LEU A 29 -6.83 -1.89 -7.95
CA LEU A 29 -7.42 -3.02 -7.22
C LEU A 29 -7.30 -2.83 -5.69
N VAL A 30 -6.15 -2.36 -5.23
CA VAL A 30 -5.90 -2.06 -3.80
C VAL A 30 -6.75 -0.89 -3.31
N GLU A 31 -6.94 0.15 -4.12
CA GLU A 31 -7.87 1.24 -3.79
C GLU A 31 -9.28 0.71 -3.60
N ALA A 32 -9.79 -0.04 -4.57
CA ALA A 32 -11.13 -0.60 -4.48
C ALA A 32 -11.30 -1.54 -3.28
N TYR A 33 -10.25 -2.29 -2.92
CA TYR A 33 -10.24 -3.14 -1.72
C TYR A 33 -10.49 -2.33 -0.45
N TYR A 34 -9.86 -1.15 -0.32
CA TYR A 34 -10.12 -0.28 0.82
C TYR A 34 -11.45 0.45 0.71
N GLN A 35 -11.89 0.83 -0.50
CA GLN A 35 -13.19 1.49 -0.70
C GLN A 35 -14.38 0.61 -0.29
N ILE A 36 -14.39 -0.69 -0.65
CA ILE A 36 -15.43 -1.64 -0.19
C ILE A 36 -15.38 -1.89 1.33
N ASN A 37 -14.31 -1.45 1.98
CA ASN A 37 -14.11 -1.48 3.42
C ASN A 37 -14.41 -0.13 4.10
N GLY A 38 -15.02 0.82 3.38
CA GLY A 38 -15.46 2.09 3.94
C GLY A 38 -14.35 3.14 4.07
N TYR A 39 -13.25 2.99 3.34
CA TYR A 39 -12.20 4.00 3.27
C TYR A 39 -12.40 4.90 2.05
N ILE A 40 -12.07 6.17 2.20
CA ILE A 40 -11.80 7.08 1.09
C ILE A 40 -10.35 6.87 0.68
N THR A 41 -10.09 6.64 -0.60
CA THR A 41 -8.74 6.35 -1.10
C THR A 41 -8.23 7.43 -2.02
N SER A 42 -6.91 7.46 -2.16
CA SER A 42 -6.25 8.26 -3.17
C SER A 42 -4.93 7.58 -3.55
N ALA A 43 -4.74 7.27 -4.83
CA ALA A 43 -3.52 6.68 -5.38
C ALA A 43 -2.56 7.67 -6.09
N ASN A 44 -1.46 7.13 -6.61
CA ASN A 44 -0.53 7.76 -7.57
C ASN A 44 0.08 9.09 -7.12
N LYS A 45 0.46 9.18 -5.84
CA LYS A 45 1.18 10.34 -5.31
C LYS A 45 2.67 10.11 -5.42
N TRP A 46 3.39 11.18 -5.70
CA TRP A 46 4.84 11.15 -5.69
C TRP A 46 5.41 12.44 -5.11
N PHE A 47 6.69 12.38 -4.75
CA PHE A 47 7.44 13.53 -4.27
C PHE A 47 8.94 13.38 -4.49
N TRP A 48 9.62 14.51 -4.63
CA TRP A 48 11.08 14.57 -4.58
C TRP A 48 11.60 14.63 -3.14
N TYR A 49 12.66 13.87 -2.88
CA TYR A 49 13.47 13.93 -1.66
C TYR A 49 14.93 14.22 -2.02
N TRP A 50 15.52 15.25 -1.38
CA TRP A 50 16.90 15.67 -1.64
C TRP A 50 17.82 15.23 -0.51
N GLN A 51 18.81 14.40 -0.83
CA GLN A 51 19.97 14.06 0.01
C GLN A 51 21.21 14.58 -0.69
N ASP A 52 21.62 15.79 -0.32
CA ASP A 52 22.69 16.56 -0.98
C ASP A 52 23.88 15.69 -1.45
N PRO A 53 24.21 15.66 -2.75
CA PRO A 53 23.66 16.46 -3.88
C PRO A 53 22.55 15.73 -4.68
N LYS A 54 22.09 14.57 -4.23
CA LYS A 54 21.21 13.68 -5.00
C LYS A 54 19.74 13.95 -4.74
N ARG A 55 18.97 13.91 -5.82
CA ARG A 55 17.50 13.93 -5.79
C ARG A 55 16.97 12.51 -6.01
N HIS A 56 16.03 12.10 -5.18
CA HIS A 56 15.39 10.79 -5.19
C HIS A 56 13.90 10.94 -5.43
N TYR A 57 13.39 10.20 -6.41
CA TYR A 57 11.95 10.04 -6.65
C TYR A 57 11.39 9.06 -5.63
N MET A 58 10.23 9.38 -5.06
CA MET A 58 9.54 8.55 -4.08
C MET A 58 8.03 8.61 -4.34
N ASP A 59 7.36 7.48 -4.13
CA ASP A 59 5.92 7.35 -4.31
C ASP A 59 5.20 7.12 -2.98
N ILE A 60 3.94 7.51 -2.94
CA ILE A 60 2.94 7.03 -1.99
C ILE A 60 1.84 6.39 -2.84
N ASP A 61 1.97 5.08 -3.04
CA ASP A 61 1.18 4.31 -4.00
C ASP A 61 -0.32 4.44 -3.72
N VAL A 62 -0.77 4.11 -2.49
CA VAL A 62 -2.16 4.33 -2.06
C VAL A 62 -2.22 4.85 -0.63
N LEU A 63 -3.05 5.88 -0.42
CA LEU A 63 -3.52 6.32 0.90
C LEU A 63 -4.99 5.93 1.04
N ALA A 64 -5.34 5.29 2.16
CA ALA A 64 -6.72 4.98 2.51
C ALA A 64 -7.06 5.58 3.88
N VAL A 65 -8.17 6.29 3.99
CA VAL A 65 -8.52 7.10 5.15
C VAL A 65 -9.98 6.84 5.54
N ASN A 66 -10.25 6.61 6.82
CA ASN A 66 -11.61 6.55 7.36
C ASN A 66 -11.79 7.58 8.50
N SER A 67 -12.65 7.36 9.50
CA SER A 67 -12.87 8.32 10.58
C SER A 67 -11.63 8.58 11.45
N ASN A 68 -10.93 7.52 11.91
CA ASN A 68 -9.83 7.62 12.88
C ASN A 68 -8.52 6.94 12.44
N GLU A 69 -8.51 6.32 11.26
CA GLU A 69 -7.39 5.57 10.75
C GLU A 69 -6.94 6.09 9.38
N THR A 70 -5.63 6.03 9.17
CA THR A 70 -4.96 6.23 7.89
C THR A 70 -4.09 5.02 7.61
N ILE A 71 -4.22 4.49 6.40
CA ILE A 71 -3.42 3.37 5.91
C ILE A 71 -2.53 3.90 4.80
N ILE A 72 -1.22 3.80 5.01
CA ILE A 72 -0.21 4.07 4.00
C ILE A 72 0.12 2.72 3.35
N VAL A 73 -0.23 2.58 2.08
CA VAL A 73 -0.06 1.34 1.36
C VAL A 73 1.03 1.54 0.32
N SER A 74 1.99 0.64 0.32
CA SER A 74 2.87 0.48 -0.82
C SER A 74 2.48 -0.74 -1.63
N VAL A 75 2.38 -0.57 -2.94
CA VAL A 75 1.95 -1.57 -3.90
C VAL A 75 3.18 -2.04 -4.69
N SER A 76 3.28 -3.35 -4.93
CA SER A 76 4.34 -3.92 -5.74
C SER A 76 3.88 -5.14 -6.51
N GLY A 77 4.25 -5.26 -7.78
CA GLY A 77 4.05 -6.49 -8.52
C GLY A 77 4.76 -7.70 -7.88
N SER A 78 5.86 -7.48 -7.16
CA SER A 78 6.60 -8.57 -6.49
C SER A 78 7.18 -8.14 -5.15
N LEU A 79 6.95 -8.95 -4.12
CA LEU A 79 7.33 -8.63 -2.74
C LEU A 79 8.86 -8.52 -2.56
N ASP A 80 9.63 -9.35 -3.27
CA ASP A 80 11.09 -9.35 -3.25
C ASP A 80 11.70 -8.04 -3.75
N LYS A 81 11.09 -7.43 -4.78
CA LYS A 81 11.49 -6.11 -5.30
C LYS A 81 11.31 -5.02 -4.26
N LYS A 82 10.24 -5.10 -3.46
CA LYS A 82 9.92 -4.06 -2.47
C LYS A 82 10.78 -4.18 -1.21
N ILE A 83 10.94 -5.39 -0.67
CA ILE A 83 11.69 -5.60 0.58
C ILE A 83 13.21 -5.66 0.35
N GLY A 84 13.64 -5.88 -0.89
CA GLY A 84 15.04 -6.02 -1.28
C GLY A 84 15.67 -7.31 -0.76
N LEU A 85 15.90 -8.26 -1.66
CA LEU A 85 16.76 -9.41 -1.39
C LEU A 85 18.22 -9.10 -1.76
N SER A 86 19.17 -9.65 -1.00
CA SER A 86 20.58 -9.69 -1.39
C SER A 86 20.79 -10.65 -2.56
N ARG A 87 21.99 -10.62 -3.18
CA ARG A 87 22.35 -11.53 -4.29
C ARG A 87 22.23 -13.02 -3.92
N ASN A 88 22.34 -13.37 -2.64
CA ASN A 88 22.15 -14.73 -2.13
C ASN A 88 20.73 -14.99 -1.57
N GLY A 89 19.74 -14.16 -1.92
CA GLY A 89 18.34 -14.37 -1.53
C GLY A 89 18.03 -14.16 -0.04
N ARG A 90 18.92 -13.48 0.69
CA ARG A 90 18.71 -13.10 2.10
C ARG A 90 18.01 -11.76 2.19
N LEU A 91 17.23 -11.59 3.24
CA LEU A 91 16.56 -10.32 3.53
C LEU A 91 17.59 -9.26 3.91
N LYS A 92 17.44 -8.05 3.38
CA LYS A 92 18.23 -6.89 3.79
C LYS A 92 17.53 -6.19 4.95
N ASP A 93 17.95 -6.51 6.17
CA ASP A 93 17.35 -6.00 7.40
C ASP A 93 17.21 -4.47 7.47
N GLU A 94 18.13 -3.75 6.84
CA GLU A 94 18.12 -2.29 6.78
C GLU A 94 16.92 -1.77 5.97
N MET A 95 16.59 -2.43 4.87
CA MET A 95 15.46 -2.04 4.01
C MET A 95 14.11 -2.25 4.70
N LEU A 96 14.01 -3.24 5.59
CA LEU A 96 12.79 -3.51 6.36
C LEU A 96 12.46 -2.38 7.35
N LYS A 97 13.48 -1.71 7.90
CA LYS A 97 13.29 -0.64 8.88
C LYS A 97 12.89 0.68 8.23
N ASP A 98 13.27 0.89 6.98
CA ASP A 98 13.12 2.18 6.29
C ASP A 98 11.93 2.22 5.32
N LEU A 99 11.19 1.11 5.19
CA LEU A 99 10.18 0.84 4.16
C LEU A 99 9.00 1.82 4.08
N PHE A 100 8.79 2.63 5.11
CA PHE A 100 7.79 3.72 5.16
C PHE A 100 8.33 5.01 5.78
N VAL A 101 9.61 5.06 6.13
CA VAL A 101 10.17 6.14 6.94
C VAL A 101 10.14 7.46 6.18
N ARG A 102 10.38 7.42 4.86
CA ARG A 102 10.44 8.61 4.00
C ARG A 102 9.05 9.16 3.71
N GLU A 103 8.10 8.30 3.42
CA GLU A 103 6.69 8.63 3.19
C GLU A 103 6.09 9.27 4.45
N GLN A 104 6.34 8.67 5.62
CA GLN A 104 5.89 9.25 6.88
C GLN A 104 6.55 10.59 7.18
N ALA A 105 7.86 10.73 6.93
CA ALA A 105 8.54 12.00 7.11
C ALA A 105 8.01 13.07 6.15
N TYR A 106 7.76 12.72 4.89
CA TYR A 106 7.15 13.61 3.92
C TYR A 106 5.77 14.11 4.40
N MET A 107 4.90 13.19 4.81
CA MET A 107 3.56 13.54 5.32
C MET A 107 3.60 14.44 6.56
N ARG A 108 4.63 14.32 7.42
CA ARG A 108 4.83 15.23 8.57
C ARG A 108 5.30 16.62 8.20
N ASN A 109 6.09 16.73 7.13
CA ASN A 109 6.71 18.00 6.72
C ASN A 109 5.86 18.80 5.73
N VAL A 110 4.82 18.18 5.15
CA VAL A 110 3.91 18.83 4.19
C VAL A 110 2.57 19.10 4.88
N PRO A 111 2.19 20.38 5.12
CA PRO A 111 0.99 20.73 5.90
C PRO A 111 -0.31 20.07 5.42
N GLN A 112 -0.46 19.89 4.10
CA GLN A 112 -1.64 19.26 3.50
C GLN A 112 -1.80 17.78 3.87
N TYR A 113 -0.73 17.12 4.34
CA TYR A 113 -0.74 15.71 4.74
C TYR A 113 -0.64 15.51 6.26
N GLN A 114 -0.36 16.55 7.04
CA GLN A 114 -0.20 16.42 8.49
C GLN A 114 -1.44 15.84 9.15
N TRP A 115 -2.63 16.33 8.78
CA TRP A 115 -3.91 15.83 9.30
C TRP A 115 -4.16 14.34 9.00
N LEU A 116 -3.47 13.74 8.01
CA LEU A 116 -3.59 12.31 7.71
C LEU A 116 -2.84 11.43 8.71
N ILE A 117 -1.95 11.99 9.51
CA ILE A 117 -1.07 11.21 10.40
C ILE A 117 -1.04 11.72 11.84
N GLU A 118 -1.44 12.98 12.06
CA GLU A 118 -1.62 13.56 13.39
C GLU A 118 -2.96 13.12 13.97
N ASP A 119 -2.99 12.75 15.25
CA ASP A 119 -4.18 12.33 16.00
C ASP A 119 -4.97 11.14 15.40
N ARG A 120 -4.29 10.31 14.59
CA ARG A 120 -4.89 9.16 13.90
C ARG A 120 -4.08 7.88 14.12
N SER A 121 -4.77 6.74 14.07
CA SER A 121 -4.13 5.43 13.93
C SER A 121 -3.48 5.35 12.55
N VAL A 122 -2.16 5.16 12.46
CA VAL A 122 -1.46 5.03 11.17
C VAL A 122 -0.99 3.59 10.99
N LYS A 123 -1.57 2.90 10.02
CA LYS A 123 -1.16 1.54 9.61
C LYS A 123 -0.33 1.58 8.33
N LYS A 124 0.59 0.62 8.21
CA LYS A 124 1.45 0.46 7.03
C LYS A 124 1.18 -0.88 6.39
N VAL A 125 1.01 -0.89 5.07
CA VAL A 125 0.67 -2.11 4.34
C VAL A 125 1.54 -2.25 3.10
N ILE A 126 2.11 -3.43 2.88
CA ILE A 126 2.70 -3.79 1.58
C ILE A 126 1.70 -4.69 0.87
N ALA A 127 1.07 -4.16 -0.17
CA ALA A 127 0.23 -4.93 -1.08
C ALA A 127 1.09 -5.52 -2.21
N PHE A 128 0.93 -6.80 -2.52
CA PHE A 128 1.75 -7.45 -3.55
C PHE A 128 1.01 -8.52 -4.37
N ILE A 129 1.40 -8.66 -5.65
CA ILE A 129 0.85 -9.71 -6.52
C ILE A 129 1.59 -11.02 -6.27
N TRP A 130 2.92 -11.02 -6.44
CA TRP A 130 3.74 -12.23 -6.33
C TRP A 130 4.62 -12.22 -5.08
N GLY A 131 4.73 -13.36 -4.40
CA GLY A 131 5.62 -13.52 -3.25
C GLY A 131 5.05 -14.23 -2.02
N ASN A 132 3.99 -15.04 -2.14
CA ASN A 132 3.37 -15.71 -0.98
C ASN A 132 4.37 -16.56 -0.13
N LYS A 133 5.26 -17.32 -0.78
CA LYS A 133 6.35 -18.05 -0.08
C LYS A 133 7.28 -17.10 0.69
N LEU A 134 7.52 -15.90 0.16
CA LEU A 134 8.35 -14.89 0.80
C LEU A 134 7.59 -14.19 1.94
N LYS A 135 6.28 -13.97 1.81
CA LYS A 135 5.40 -13.50 2.90
C LYS A 135 5.54 -14.42 4.11
N GLU A 136 5.42 -15.74 3.93
CA GLU A 136 5.58 -16.70 5.04
C GLU A 136 6.97 -16.59 5.70
N ARG A 137 8.03 -16.50 4.90
CA ARG A 137 9.40 -16.32 5.43
C ARG A 137 9.56 -15.01 6.20
N LEU A 138 9.00 -13.91 5.69
CA LEU A 138 9.01 -12.61 6.36
C LEU A 138 8.23 -12.61 7.67
N LEU A 139 7.04 -13.20 7.66
CA LEU A 139 6.21 -13.37 8.84
C LEU A 139 6.85 -14.27 9.90
N ASN A 140 7.91 -15.00 9.57
CA ASN A 140 8.73 -15.74 10.54
C ASN A 140 10.08 -15.06 10.83
N HIS A 141 10.45 -14.03 10.09
CA HIS A 141 11.73 -13.35 10.25
C HIS A 141 11.74 -12.50 11.54
N PRO A 142 12.77 -12.63 12.41
CA PRO A 142 12.78 -11.99 13.73
C PRO A 142 12.85 -10.46 13.67
N LYS A 143 13.38 -9.90 12.57
CA LYS A 143 13.51 -8.45 12.38
C LYS A 143 12.39 -7.82 11.56
N PHE A 144 11.46 -8.62 11.02
CA PHE A 144 10.33 -8.06 10.31
C PHE A 144 9.33 -7.47 11.32
N PRO A 145 8.92 -6.20 11.18
CA PRO A 145 8.07 -5.53 12.17
C PRO A 145 6.60 -5.93 11.97
N LYS A 146 6.25 -7.17 12.32
CA LYS A 146 4.92 -7.78 12.09
C LYS A 146 3.75 -6.97 12.68
N ASN A 147 4.00 -6.26 13.78
CA ASN A 147 2.98 -5.45 14.46
C ASN A 147 2.86 -4.04 13.86
N GLU A 148 3.76 -3.63 12.97
CA GLU A 148 3.76 -2.30 12.35
C GLU A 148 3.45 -2.34 10.85
N ILE A 149 3.82 -3.41 10.15
CA ILE A 149 3.63 -3.57 8.71
C ILE A 149 2.83 -4.85 8.42
N LYS A 150 1.64 -4.67 7.82
CA LYS A 150 0.83 -5.78 7.31
C LYS A 150 1.25 -6.11 5.88
N LEU A 151 1.28 -7.40 5.55
CA LEU A 151 1.49 -7.90 4.20
C LEU A 151 0.14 -8.33 3.62
N LEU A 152 -0.25 -7.76 2.48
CA LEU A 152 -1.53 -8.00 1.82
C LEU A 152 -1.28 -8.58 0.42
N SER A 153 -1.58 -9.85 0.21
CA SER A 153 -1.45 -10.50 -1.09
C SER A 153 -2.65 -10.17 -1.99
N SER A 154 -2.46 -10.24 -3.31
CA SER A 154 -3.54 -10.17 -4.29
C SER A 154 -4.60 -11.24 -4.03
N ASN A 155 -4.21 -12.43 -3.58
CA ASN A 155 -5.16 -13.50 -3.24
C ASN A 155 -6.07 -13.10 -2.09
N GLU A 156 -5.54 -12.50 -1.01
CA GLU A 156 -6.36 -11.98 0.09
C GLU A 156 -7.33 -10.89 -0.37
N ILE A 157 -6.87 -9.99 -1.25
CA ILE A 157 -7.71 -8.94 -1.83
C ILE A 157 -8.86 -9.55 -2.64
N LEU A 158 -8.56 -10.51 -3.51
CA LEU A 158 -9.55 -11.17 -4.35
C LEU A 158 -10.54 -11.98 -3.51
N SER A 159 -10.08 -12.75 -2.53
CA SER A 159 -10.96 -13.50 -1.62
C SER A 159 -11.93 -12.58 -0.86
N GLU A 160 -11.47 -11.40 -0.42
CA GLU A 160 -12.34 -10.45 0.27
C GLU A 160 -13.34 -9.78 -0.68
N PHE A 161 -12.94 -9.51 -1.94
CA PHE A 161 -13.88 -9.08 -2.96
C PHE A 161 -14.96 -10.14 -3.20
N GLU A 162 -14.60 -11.42 -3.31
CA GLU A 162 -15.56 -12.52 -3.50
C GLU A 162 -16.61 -12.54 -2.39
N GLU A 163 -16.18 -12.52 -1.13
CA GLU A 163 -17.07 -12.54 0.03
C GLU A 163 -18.02 -11.33 0.04
N LYS A 164 -17.47 -10.12 -0.15
CA LYS A 164 -18.28 -8.90 -0.10
C LYS A 164 -19.18 -8.72 -1.31
N ILE A 165 -18.77 -9.18 -2.48
CA ILE A 165 -19.60 -9.19 -3.68
C ILE A 165 -20.80 -10.12 -3.47
N GLU A 166 -20.63 -11.31 -2.91
CA GLU A 166 -21.74 -12.23 -2.65
C GLU A 166 -22.77 -11.61 -1.68
N ILE A 167 -22.30 -10.84 -0.70
CA ILE A 167 -23.16 -10.05 0.19
C ILE A 167 -23.86 -8.93 -0.59
N LEU A 168 -23.12 -8.14 -1.38
CA LEU A 168 -23.70 -7.06 -2.17
C LEU A 168 -24.73 -7.58 -3.18
N GLU A 169 -24.49 -8.72 -3.83
CA GLU A 169 -25.44 -9.36 -4.76
C GLU A 169 -26.76 -9.74 -4.07
N LYS A 170 -26.72 -10.11 -2.78
CA LYS A 170 -27.92 -10.43 -1.99
C LYS A 170 -28.73 -9.19 -1.59
N PHE A 171 -28.09 -8.02 -1.46
CA PHE A 171 -28.73 -6.85 -0.86
C PHE A 171 -28.85 -5.62 -1.80
N GLN A 172 -28.09 -5.52 -2.89
CA GLN A 172 -28.15 -4.40 -3.84
C GLN A 172 -27.56 -4.73 -5.22
N LYS A 173 -28.32 -4.42 -6.29
CA LYS A 173 -27.74 -4.30 -7.64
C LYS A 173 -26.80 -3.10 -7.67
N SER A 174 -25.49 -3.32 -7.48
CA SER A 174 -24.50 -2.26 -7.67
C SER A 174 -24.49 -1.79 -9.12
N ASN A 175 -24.56 -0.48 -9.37
CA ASN A 175 -24.41 0.13 -10.69
C ASN A 175 -22.97 0.59 -10.98
N ASN A 176 -22.01 0.34 -10.08
CA ASN A 176 -20.62 0.71 -10.29
C ASN A 176 -19.96 -0.23 -11.34
N PRO A 177 -19.52 0.28 -12.50
CA PRO A 177 -18.97 -0.55 -13.57
C PRO A 177 -17.70 -1.32 -13.17
N PHE A 178 -16.85 -0.74 -12.33
CA PHE A 178 -15.62 -1.38 -11.87
C PHE A 178 -15.91 -2.58 -10.96
N LEU A 179 -16.84 -2.44 -10.03
CA LEU A 179 -17.30 -3.56 -9.20
C LEU A 179 -17.93 -4.66 -10.07
N LYS A 180 -18.75 -4.29 -11.08
CA LYS A 180 -19.29 -5.27 -12.05
C LYS A 180 -18.19 -6.01 -12.82
N THR A 181 -17.10 -5.33 -13.19
CA THR A 181 -15.96 -5.97 -13.86
C THR A 181 -15.27 -6.98 -12.96
N ILE A 182 -15.01 -6.64 -11.69
CA ILE A 182 -14.45 -7.59 -10.72
C ILE A 182 -15.39 -8.79 -10.52
N GLN A 183 -16.69 -8.54 -10.39
CA GLN A 183 -17.72 -9.59 -10.30
C GLN A 183 -17.65 -10.58 -11.47
N LEU A 184 -17.58 -10.07 -12.70
CA LEU A 184 -17.50 -10.90 -13.91
C LEU A 184 -16.20 -11.70 -13.97
N PHE A 185 -15.07 -11.10 -13.57
CA PHE A 185 -13.78 -11.77 -13.54
C PHE A 185 -13.76 -12.95 -12.56
N ILE A 186 -14.25 -12.72 -11.33
CA ILE A 186 -14.40 -13.76 -10.29
C ILE A 186 -15.28 -14.90 -10.80
N LYS A 187 -16.46 -14.59 -11.34
CA LYS A 187 -17.39 -15.61 -11.86
C LYS A 187 -16.72 -16.48 -12.92
N ARG A 188 -15.98 -15.88 -13.85
CA ARG A 188 -15.28 -16.62 -14.91
C ARG A 188 -14.22 -17.58 -14.38
N ASN A 189 -13.45 -17.19 -13.36
CA ASN A 189 -12.41 -18.05 -12.79
C ASN A 189 -13.01 -19.23 -12.01
N LYS A 190 -14.13 -19.05 -11.30
CA LYS A 190 -14.85 -20.17 -10.65
C LYS A 190 -15.36 -21.21 -11.66
N PHE A 191 -15.72 -20.80 -12.89
CA PHE A 191 -16.14 -21.73 -13.96
C PHE A 191 -14.98 -22.50 -14.62
N THR A 192 -13.72 -22.11 -14.40
CA THR A 192 -12.56 -22.78 -15.01
C THR A 192 -11.94 -23.85 -14.09
N GLU A 193 -12.36 -23.90 -12.83
CA GLU A 193 -11.98 -24.93 -11.86
C GLU A 193 -13.03 -26.08 -11.73
N MET A 194 -14.12 -26.02 -12.51
CA MET A 194 -15.12 -27.09 -12.68
C MET A 194 -14.90 -27.83 -13.99
#